data_AF-A0AAD4WH15-F1
#
_entry.id   AF-A0AAD4WH15-F1
#
_cell.length_a   1.000
_cell.length_b   1.000
_cell.length_c   1.000
_cell.angle_alpha   90.00
_cell.angle_beta   90.00
_cell.angle_gamma   90.00
#
_symmetry.space_group_name_H-M   'P 1'
#
loop_
_entity.id
_entity.type
_entity.pdbx_description
1 polymer ?
#
loop_
_entity_poly.entity_id
_entity_poly.type
_entity_poly.pdbx_seq_one_letter_code
_entity_poly.pdbx_strand_id
1 'polypeptide(L)'
;MFTLRAAVMWTVNDFSAYAMVSGWSTKGYMACPVSKADVTSGWHAGKVCYLGHQIWLPWDHEWREKDKVFDGNTEHRLRPRKWSGDEIMEQLNRLDFAHSEKQLVRPDLLHI
;
A
#
# COMPACT_ATOMS: atom_id res chain seq x y z
N MET A 1 -25.88 4.67 38.12
CA MET A 1 -25.80 4.23 36.71
C MET A 1 -25.01 5.30 35.95
N PHE A 2 -23.92 4.95 35.27
CA PHE A 2 -23.11 5.90 34.50
C PHE A 2 -23.14 5.52 33.02
N THR A 3 -23.13 6.52 32.15
CA THR A 3 -23.08 6.34 30.71
C THR A 3 -21.64 6.47 30.24
N LEU A 4 -21.02 5.37 29.83
CA LEU A 4 -19.72 5.39 29.17
C LEU A 4 -19.89 5.76 27.70
N ARG A 5 -19.17 6.79 27.25
CA ARG A 5 -19.00 7.12 25.84
C ARG A 5 -17.54 6.91 25.47
N ALA A 6 -17.29 6.14 24.42
CA ALA A 6 -15.95 5.90 23.89
C ALA A 6 -15.89 6.30 22.41
N ALA A 7 -14.74 6.81 21.99
CA ALA A 7 -14.43 7.12 20.60
C ALA A 7 -13.05 6.56 20.25
N VAL A 8 -12.88 6.07 19.02
CA VAL A 8 -11.59 5.62 18.50
C VAL A 8 -10.86 6.82 17.91
N MET A 9 -9.67 7.14 18.42
CA MET A 9 -8.86 8.24 17.90
C MET A 9 -7.91 7.79 16.77
N TRP A 10 -7.18 6.69 16.97
CA TRP A 10 -6.28 6.11 15.97
C TRP A 10 -6.11 4.60 16.19
N THR A 11 -5.75 3.90 15.13
CA THR A 11 -5.39 2.48 15.15
C THR A 11 -3.89 2.33 14.86
N VAL A 12 -3.18 1.52 15.64
CA VAL A 12 -1.80 1.14 15.35
C VAL A 12 -1.86 -0.20 14.63
N ASN A 13 -1.62 -0.16 13.32
CA ASN A 13 -1.70 -1.34 12.47
C ASN A 13 -0.31 -1.69 11.95
N ASP A 14 0.03 -2.97 11.93
CA ASP A 14 1.17 -3.43 11.14
C ASP A 14 0.83 -3.40 9.64
N PHE A 15 1.82 -3.73 8.80
CA PHE A 15 1.62 -3.67 7.35
C PHE A 15 0.55 -4.66 6.87
N SER A 16 0.38 -5.80 7.53
CA SER A 16 -0.62 -6.80 7.15
C SER A 16 -2.04 -6.40 7.55
N ALA A 17 -2.21 -5.87 8.77
CA ALA A 17 -3.48 -5.37 9.28
C ALA A 17 -3.96 -4.14 8.49
N TYR A 18 -3.03 -3.31 8.00
CA TYR A 18 -3.36 -2.19 7.11
C TYR A 18 -4.17 -2.63 5.89
N ALA A 19 -3.84 -3.78 5.28
CA ALA A 19 -4.59 -4.31 4.13
C ALA A 19 -6.08 -4.48 4.43
N MET A 20 -6.41 -5.01 5.61
CA MET A 20 -7.79 -5.27 6.01
C MET A 20 -8.54 -3.99 6.34
N VAL A 21 -7.89 -3.05 7.04
CA VAL A 21 -8.54 -1.84 7.54
C VAL A 21 -8.73 -0.81 6.42
N SER A 22 -7.75 -0.67 5.51
CA SER A 22 -7.80 0.33 4.44
C SER A 22 -8.27 -0.23 3.09
N GLY A 23 -8.47 -1.55 2.98
CA GLY A 23 -8.71 -2.22 1.71
C GLY A 23 -7.54 -2.13 0.72
N TRP A 24 -6.35 -1.74 1.18
CA TRP A 24 -5.18 -1.55 0.34
C TRP A 24 -4.50 -2.89 0.05
N SER A 25 -4.06 -3.12 -1.18
CA SER A 25 -3.27 -4.30 -1.46
C SER A 25 -1.92 -4.19 -0.76
N THR A 26 -1.57 -5.14 0.10
CA THR A 26 -0.24 -5.22 0.73
C THR A 26 0.69 -6.18 0.01
N LYS A 27 0.27 -6.65 -1.17
CA LYS A 27 1.00 -7.57 -2.03
C LYS A 27 1.00 -7.08 -3.49
N GLY A 28 1.94 -7.61 -4.26
CA GLY A 28 2.06 -7.30 -5.69
C GLY A 28 2.78 -5.99 -5.95
N TYR A 29 2.77 -5.55 -7.20
CA TYR A 29 3.58 -4.43 -7.67
C TYR A 29 3.16 -3.07 -7.13
N MET A 30 1.94 -2.93 -6.61
CA MET A 30 1.39 -1.65 -6.12
C MET A 30 1.16 -1.62 -4.61
N ALA A 31 1.93 -2.42 -3.84
CA ALA A 31 1.61 -2.60 -2.43
C ALA A 31 1.96 -1.43 -1.52
N CYS A 32 2.90 -0.56 -1.91
CA CYS A 32 3.38 0.49 -1.02
C CYS A 32 2.35 1.64 -0.95
N PRO A 33 1.73 1.90 0.22
CA PRO A 33 0.77 2.99 0.37
C PRO A 33 1.44 4.38 0.34
N VAL A 34 2.76 4.43 0.56
CA VAL A 34 3.54 5.68 0.62
C VAL A 34 3.91 6.18 -0.76
N SER A 35 4.39 5.29 -1.65
CA SER A 35 4.78 5.66 -3.02
C SER A 35 3.63 5.58 -4.01
N LYS A 36 2.52 4.89 -3.70
CA LYS A 36 1.34 4.77 -4.58
C LYS A 36 1.73 4.46 -6.04
N ALA A 37 1.47 5.38 -6.97
CA ALA A 37 1.77 5.24 -8.40
C ALA A 37 3.28 5.39 -8.73
N ASP A 38 4.06 5.98 -7.82
CA ASP A 38 5.50 6.17 -7.97
C ASP A 38 6.31 4.95 -7.47
N VAL A 39 5.65 3.81 -7.23
CA VAL A 39 6.30 2.57 -6.82
C VAL A 39 7.19 2.04 -7.94
N THR A 40 8.47 1.89 -7.62
CA THR A 40 9.38 1.05 -8.40
C THR A 40 9.43 -0.33 -7.78
N SER A 41 8.70 -1.26 -8.38
CA SER A 41 8.66 -2.66 -7.98
C SER A 41 9.11 -3.56 -9.13
N GLY A 42 9.86 -4.61 -8.82
CA GLY A 42 10.33 -5.60 -9.79
C GLY A 42 10.22 -7.01 -9.24
N TRP A 43 10.35 -8.00 -10.12
CA TRP A 43 10.39 -9.41 -9.73
C TRP A 43 11.83 -9.86 -9.50
N HIS A 44 12.17 -10.23 -8.27
CA HIS A 44 13.51 -10.67 -7.88
C HIS A 44 13.42 -11.89 -6.97
N ALA A 45 14.24 -12.91 -7.25
CA ALA A 45 14.33 -14.15 -6.45
C ALA A 45 12.97 -14.80 -6.11
N GLY A 46 12.02 -14.77 -7.05
CA GLY A 46 10.70 -15.38 -6.88
C GLY A 46 9.69 -14.55 -6.07
N LYS A 47 9.99 -13.28 -5.80
CA LYS A 47 9.13 -12.37 -5.06
C LYS A 47 9.09 -11.00 -5.73
N VAL A 48 8.04 -10.23 -5.44
CA VAL A 48 8.00 -8.81 -5.77
C VAL A 48 8.82 -8.03 -4.74
N CYS A 49 9.77 -7.23 -5.21
CA CYS A 49 10.63 -6.38 -4.40
C CYS A 49 10.44 -4.91 -4.79
N TYR A 50 10.56 -4.00 -3.82
CA TYR A 50 10.44 -2.55 -4.01
C TYR A 50 11.83 -1.93 -3.96
N LEU A 51 12.40 -1.57 -5.12
CA LEU A 51 13.83 -1.27 -5.25
C LEU A 51 14.15 0.21 -5.49
N GLY A 52 13.17 1.05 -5.82
CA GLY A 52 13.37 2.50 -6.06
C GLY A 52 13.14 3.39 -4.85
N HIS A 53 13.47 2.94 -3.63
CA HIS A 53 13.26 3.74 -2.42
C HIS A 53 14.17 4.98 -2.32
N GLN A 54 15.22 5.04 -3.15
CA GLN A 54 16.13 6.19 -3.25
C GLN A 54 15.42 7.49 -3.60
N ILE A 55 14.23 7.43 -4.23
CA ILE A 55 13.42 8.59 -4.60
C ILE A 55 13.09 9.51 -3.40
N TRP A 56 13.13 8.96 -2.18
CA TRP A 56 12.87 9.70 -0.94
C TRP A 56 14.09 10.45 -0.38
N LEU A 57 15.29 10.06 -0.81
CA LEU A 57 16.55 10.67 -0.38
C LEU A 57 16.66 12.13 -0.87
N PRO A 58 17.49 12.98 -0.23
CA PRO A 58 17.85 14.29 -0.78
C PRO A 58 18.38 14.19 -2.22
N TRP A 59 18.23 15.26 -3.00
CA TRP A 59 18.62 15.29 -4.41
C TRP A 59 20.12 15.03 -4.63
N ASP A 60 20.94 15.54 -3.72
CA ASP A 60 22.41 15.47 -3.71
C ASP A 60 22.95 14.21 -3.01
N HIS A 61 22.08 13.26 -2.67
CA HIS A 61 22.49 12.06 -1.95
C HIS A 61 23.21 11.07 -2.86
N GLU A 62 24.44 10.68 -2.51
CA GLU A 62 25.31 9.79 -3.32
C GLU A 62 24.65 8.47 -3.75
N TRP A 63 23.72 7.93 -2.97
CA TRP A 63 23.05 6.67 -3.30
C TRP A 63 22.10 6.77 -4.49
N ARG A 64 21.68 7.97 -4.89
CA ARG A 64 20.88 8.17 -6.12
C ARG A 64 21.65 7.77 -7.39
N GLU A 65 22.98 7.82 -7.34
CA GLU A 65 23.84 7.46 -8.48
C GLU A 65 24.30 5.99 -8.45
N LYS A 66 23.97 5.23 -7.40
CA LYS A 66 24.49 3.87 -7.18
C LYS A 66 23.65 2.77 -7.85
N ASP A 67 23.39 2.91 -9.15
CA ASP A 67 22.59 1.99 -9.97
C ASP A 67 22.83 0.49 -9.71
N LYS A 68 24.11 0.05 -9.70
CA LYS A 68 24.52 -1.35 -9.56
C LYS A 68 24.16 -2.00 -8.23
N VAL A 69 23.95 -1.19 -7.18
CA VAL A 69 23.62 -1.70 -5.83
C VAL A 69 22.11 -1.88 -5.67
N PHE A 70 21.31 -1.30 -6.56
CA PHE A 70 19.86 -1.28 -6.48
C PHE A 70 19.21 -1.92 -7.72
N ASP A 71 18.37 -1.18 -8.45
CA ASP A 71 17.57 -1.68 -9.56
C ASP A 71 18.24 -1.50 -10.93
N GLY A 72 19.52 -1.12 -10.97
CA GLY A 72 20.25 -0.88 -12.20
C GLY A 72 19.95 0.47 -12.86
N ASN A 73 19.20 1.36 -12.20
CA ASN A 73 18.94 2.71 -12.67
C ASN A 73 19.50 3.75 -11.70
N THR A 74 19.92 4.89 -12.24
CA THR A 74 20.17 6.08 -11.44
C THR A 74 18.85 6.79 -11.12
N GLU A 75 18.71 7.31 -9.90
CA GLU A 75 17.48 7.88 -9.37
C GLU A 75 17.46 9.41 -9.46
N HIS A 76 17.01 9.92 -10.60
CA HIS A 76 16.84 11.36 -10.84
C HIS A 76 15.39 11.83 -10.74
N ARG A 77 14.45 10.98 -10.28
CA ARG A 77 13.07 11.42 -10.11
C ARG A 77 12.94 12.32 -8.89
N LEU A 78 11.98 13.22 -8.98
CA LEU A 78 11.56 14.04 -7.85
C LEU A 78 10.93 13.14 -6.79
N ARG A 79 11.06 13.55 -5.53
CA ARG A 79 10.38 12.90 -4.41
C ARG A 79 8.89 12.75 -4.74
N PRO A 80 8.26 11.59 -4.45
CA PRO A 80 6.83 11.42 -4.65
C PRO A 80 6.03 12.52 -4.00
N ARG A 81 4.97 12.94 -4.69
CA ARG A 81 4.06 13.94 -4.15
C ARG A 81 3.40 13.40 -2.88
N LYS A 82 3.35 14.23 -1.83
CA LYS A 82 2.52 13.95 -0.66
C LYS A 82 1.06 14.24 -0.99
N TRP A 83 0.19 13.32 -0.65
CA TRP A 83 -1.25 13.44 -0.83
C TRP A 83 -1.88 13.96 0.46
N SER A 84 -2.84 14.89 0.34
CA SER A 84 -3.65 15.28 1.50
C SER A 84 -4.68 14.19 1.82
N GLY A 85 -5.24 14.24 3.04
CA GLY A 85 -6.35 13.36 3.42
C GLY A 85 -7.55 13.55 2.50
N ASP A 86 -7.86 14.79 2.13
CA ASP A 86 -9.00 15.11 1.27
C ASP A 86 -8.84 14.54 -0.16
N GLU A 87 -7.63 14.62 -0.73
CA GLU A 87 -7.36 14.05 -2.04
C GLU A 87 -7.47 12.52 -2.05
N ILE A 88 -7.04 11.88 -0.96
CA ILE A 88 -7.21 10.44 -0.78
C ILE A 88 -8.69 10.08 -0.69
N MET A 89 -9.46 10.85 0.08
CA MET A 89 -10.91 10.64 0.21
C MET A 89 -11.63 10.84 -1.12
N GLU A 90 -11.24 11.83 -1.91
CA GLU A 90 -11.80 12.04 -3.24
C GLU A 90 -11.51 10.85 -4.17
N GLN A 91 -10.29 10.31 -4.14
CA GLN A 91 -9.95 9.10 -4.90
C GLN A 91 -10.81 7.90 -4.48
N LEU A 92 -10.99 7.70 -3.16
CA LEU A 92 -11.79 6.60 -2.63
C LEU A 92 -13.27 6.73 -3.03
N ASN A 93 -13.82 7.95 -2.99
CA ASN A 93 -15.22 8.21 -3.36
C ASN A 93 -15.53 7.95 -4.84
N ARG A 94 -14.50 7.91 -5.70
CA ARG A 94 -14.63 7.58 -7.13
C ARG A 94 -14.60 6.07 -7.40
N LEU A 95 -14.26 5.25 -6.40
CA LEU A 95 -14.23 3.81 -6.54
C LEU A 95 -15.62 3.24 -6.27
N ASP A 96 -16.17 2.51 -7.24
CA ASP A 96 -17.33 1.67 -7.01
C ASP A 96 -16.88 0.40 -6.28
N PHE A 97 -17.01 0.41 -4.95
CA PHE A 97 -16.88 -0.80 -4.17
C PHE A 97 -18.12 -1.66 -4.40
N ALA A 98 -18.09 -2.50 -5.44
CA ALA A 98 -19.07 -3.57 -5.57
C ALA A 98 -19.11 -4.32 -4.23
N HIS A 99 -20.28 -4.34 -3.59
CA HIS A 99 -20.51 -5.20 -2.42
C HIS A 99 -20.32 -6.63 -2.89
N SER A 100 -19.14 -7.19 -2.66
CA SER A 100 -18.94 -8.62 -2.80
C SER A 100 -19.69 -9.26 -1.63
N GLU A 101 -20.97 -9.58 -1.87
CA GLU A 101 -21.63 -10.62 -1.09
C GLU A 101 -20.78 -11.87 -1.24
N LYS A 102 -19.93 -12.14 -0.25
CA LYS A 102 -19.34 -13.45 -0.10
C LYS A 102 -20.51 -14.36 0.24
N GLN A 103 -21.07 -15.03 -0.77
CA GLN A 103 -21.98 -16.13 -0.53
C GLN A 103 -21.21 -17.13 0.33
N LEU A 104 -21.58 -17.23 1.60
CA LEU A 104 -21.11 -18.26 2.50
C LEU A 104 -21.59 -19.59 1.93
N VAL A 105 -20.75 -20.24 1.11
CA VAL A 105 -20.97 -21.62 0.71
C VAL A 105 -20.87 -22.44 2.00
N ARG A 106 -22.02 -22.96 2.45
CA ARG A 106 -22.08 -23.88 3.59
C ARG A 106 -21.24 -25.12 3.25
N PRO A 107 -20.35 -25.62 4.13
CA PRO A 107 -19.44 -26.73 3.83
C PRO A 107 -20.11 -28.09 3.65
N ASP A 108 -21.42 -28.16 3.88
CA ASP A 108 -22.21 -29.38 3.96
C ASP A 108 -23.06 -29.53 2.69
N LEU A 109 -22.43 -30.05 1.63
CA LEU A 109 -23.04 -30.89 0.58
C LEU A 109 -21.95 -31.37 -0.40
N LEU A 110 -21.08 -32.27 0.08
CA LEU A 110 -20.35 -33.23 -0.75
C LEU A 110 -20.74 -34.62 -0.27
N HIS A 111 -21.94 -35.04 -0.68
CA HIS A 111 -22.33 -36.44 -0.78
C HIS A 111 -23.29 -36.57 -1.95
N ILE A 112 -22.71 -36.90 -3.12
CA ILE A 112 -23.07 -37.95 -4.09
C ILE A 112 -22.29 -37.64 -5.37
#